data_AF-A0AAV7JCF7-F1
#
_entry.id   AF-A0AAV7JCF7-F1
#
_cell.length_a   1.000
_cell.length_b   1.000
_cell.length_c   1.000
_cell.angle_alpha   90.00
_cell.angle_beta   90.00
_cell.angle_gamma   90.00
#
_symmetry.space_group_name_H-M   'P 1'
#
loop_
_entity.id
_entity.type
_entity.pdbx_description
1 polymer ?
#
loop_
_entity_poly.entity_id
_entity_poly.type
_entity_poly.pdbx_seq_one_letter_code
_entity_poly.pdbx_strand_id
1 'polypeptide(L)'
;MNNKEAFDFLSSRKSVRDATIVFMDSQQLDDKYYSCIRYKFVELKGDREIFRKRNDLNTWDDMIFFDNSTLAEKRRLSSEGDICTPNHVHAKAIRKPLLELTIKGQRVRLEPLLALIKSLAASENVDSKTMAAMALQFVSSSSGDYSTSSFCLEIVSKGTFQGNIKTHISIAKSTFLLGQLEIGKQKYIELRRLCKSDNVLFPKYELISQYRADITLEKEFIFIRNVSDAPMGVGISYISIIKQTISRLLESLPTDSEFEFPLTFSATDGLDGSGSHQVYNQIQESPDIGSKNFILFAFKHLAIHDSANKLIWENERPNSQFQIRPVTLLAAKENSENVRHLMDTYINPYVADMEENGIPLSQGLVRIKLLRTMFDGKMAGILSGAGGAHCQLCTATFKQLHDVELIRDGFPINRSITSAKELFQSVNEVEFLSLSSNDRLGLTHQPISDIDIICSSPLHSYLCIFR
;
A
#
# COMPACT_ATOMS: atom_id res chain seq x y z
N MET A 1 27.49 -29.14 4.27
CA MET A 1 26.45 -29.95 3.59
C MET A 1 25.47 -28.97 2.96
N ASN A 2 25.31 -28.99 1.64
CA ASN A 2 24.32 -28.13 0.96
C ASN A 2 22.90 -28.69 1.11
N ASN A 3 21.88 -27.90 0.77
CA ASN A 3 20.46 -28.28 0.98
C ASN A 3 20.07 -29.59 0.29
N LYS A 4 20.69 -29.89 -0.86
CA LYS A 4 20.43 -31.12 -1.61
C LYS A 4 21.09 -32.33 -0.93
N GLU A 5 22.33 -32.20 -0.50
CA GLU A 5 23.04 -33.23 0.28
C GLU A 5 22.35 -33.54 1.61
N ALA A 6 21.81 -32.52 2.28
CA ALA A 6 21.05 -32.68 3.51
C ALA A 6 19.74 -33.46 3.28
N PHE A 7 19.04 -33.14 2.21
CA PHE A 7 17.79 -33.79 1.82
C PHE A 7 18.02 -35.25 1.39
N ASP A 8 19.03 -35.49 0.56
CA ASP A 8 19.39 -36.85 0.09
C ASP A 8 19.88 -37.73 1.25
N PHE A 9 20.66 -37.15 2.17
CA PHE A 9 21.10 -37.83 3.39
C PHE A 9 19.91 -38.26 4.27
N LEU A 10 18.93 -37.39 4.50
CA LEU A 10 17.76 -37.68 5.33
C LEU A 10 16.77 -38.65 4.67
N SER A 11 16.55 -38.51 3.37
CA SER A 11 15.60 -39.33 2.59
C SER A 11 16.03 -40.80 2.46
N SER A 12 17.33 -41.07 2.59
CA SER A 12 17.94 -42.40 2.51
C SER A 12 17.87 -43.20 3.82
N ARG A 13 17.50 -42.58 4.95
CA ARG A 13 17.57 -43.21 6.27
C ARG A 13 16.19 -43.74 6.71
N LYS A 14 16.13 -45.06 6.93
CA LYS A 14 14.94 -45.78 7.42
C LYS A 14 14.37 -45.19 8.72
N SER A 15 15.25 -44.78 9.64
CA SER A 15 14.89 -44.19 10.94
C SER A 15 14.15 -42.85 10.86
N VAL A 16 14.44 -42.02 9.85
CA VAL A 16 13.75 -40.73 9.62
C VAL A 16 12.35 -40.96 9.04
N ARG A 17 12.21 -41.98 8.18
CA ARG A 17 10.89 -42.42 7.68
C ARG A 17 10.02 -42.97 8.80
N ASP A 18 10.60 -43.78 9.69
CA ASP A 18 9.87 -44.37 10.82
C ASP A 18 9.39 -43.27 11.82
N ALA A 19 10.20 -42.22 12.06
CA ALA A 19 9.79 -41.07 12.86
C ALA A 19 8.67 -40.22 12.20
N THR A 20 8.65 -40.16 10.86
CA THR A 20 7.62 -39.44 10.09
C THR A 20 6.26 -40.16 10.16
N ILE A 21 6.26 -41.49 10.13
CA ILE A 21 5.05 -42.32 10.25
C ILE A 21 4.38 -42.10 11.62
N VAL A 22 5.17 -42.02 12.70
CA VAL A 22 4.68 -41.72 14.06
C VAL A 22 4.07 -40.31 14.16
N PHE A 23 4.61 -39.34 13.41
CA PHE A 23 4.12 -37.96 13.40
C PHE A 23 2.73 -37.86 12.75
N MET A 24 2.51 -38.58 11.65
CA MET A 24 1.24 -38.57 10.91
C MET A 24 0.12 -39.34 11.63
N ASP A 25 0.45 -40.40 12.38
CA ASP A 25 -0.52 -41.20 13.15
C ASP A 25 -1.03 -40.47 14.43
N SER A 26 -0.29 -39.46 14.89
CA SER A 26 -0.64 -38.67 16.08
C SER A 26 -1.65 -37.54 15.83
N GLN A 27 -1.84 -37.16 14.56
CA GLN A 27 -2.87 -36.22 14.11
C GLN A 27 -4.06 -37.01 13.57
N GLN A 28 -5.14 -37.15 14.36
CA GLN A 28 -6.42 -37.63 13.83
C GLN A 28 -6.90 -36.61 12.78
N LEU A 29 -6.73 -36.97 11.51
CA LEU A 29 -7.19 -36.20 10.36
C LEU A 29 -8.62 -36.62 10.01
N ASP A 30 -9.46 -35.60 9.84
CA ASP A 30 -10.86 -35.64 9.44
C ASP A 30 -11.11 -36.54 8.21
N ASP A 31 -12.23 -37.26 8.17
CA ASP A 31 -12.60 -38.24 7.13
C ASP A 31 -12.60 -37.67 5.69
N LYS A 32 -12.60 -36.33 5.54
CA LYS A 32 -12.45 -35.64 4.24
C LYS A 32 -11.07 -35.83 3.61
N TYR A 33 -10.00 -35.98 4.40
CA TYR A 33 -8.63 -36.13 3.88
C TYR A 33 -8.31 -37.54 3.35
N TYR A 34 -9.13 -38.53 3.71
CA TYR A 34 -8.96 -39.91 3.23
C TYR A 34 -9.16 -40.05 1.71
N SER A 35 -9.89 -39.12 1.07
CA SER A 35 -10.15 -39.16 -0.37
C SER A 35 -8.94 -38.76 -1.22
N CYS A 36 -8.16 -37.75 -0.81
CA CYS A 36 -7.01 -37.26 -1.58
C CYS A 36 -5.76 -38.15 -1.48
N ILE A 37 -5.55 -38.83 -0.34
CA ILE A 37 -4.36 -39.68 -0.15
C ILE A 37 -4.52 -41.05 -0.84
N ARG A 38 -5.76 -41.53 -1.02
CA ARG A 38 -6.02 -42.75 -1.79
C ARG A 38 -5.64 -42.60 -3.27
N TYR A 39 -5.81 -41.41 -3.85
CA TYR A 39 -5.49 -41.17 -5.27
C TYR A 39 -4.00 -41.29 -5.59
N LYS A 40 -3.10 -41.06 -4.62
CA LYS A 40 -1.65 -41.12 -4.85
C LYS A 40 -1.02 -42.48 -4.51
N PHE A 41 -1.73 -43.34 -3.79
CA PHE A 41 -1.22 -44.66 -3.36
C PHE A 41 -1.80 -45.84 -4.14
N VAL A 42 -2.89 -45.65 -4.89
CA VAL A 42 -3.42 -46.70 -5.80
C VAL A 42 -2.60 -46.81 -7.10
N GLU A 43 -1.79 -45.80 -7.45
CA GLU A 43 -0.91 -45.85 -8.64
C GLU A 43 0.36 -46.71 -8.45
N LEU A 44 0.62 -47.24 -7.25
CA LEU A 44 1.81 -48.07 -6.95
C LEU A 44 1.49 -49.55 -6.70
N LYS A 45 0.25 -49.99 -6.91
CA LYS A 45 -0.08 -51.41 -7.04
C LYS A 45 -0.84 -51.61 -8.34
N GLY A 46 -0.14 -52.15 -9.33
CA GLY A 46 -0.76 -52.56 -10.57
C GLY A 46 -1.89 -53.54 -10.30
N ASP A 47 -3.10 -53.14 -10.63
CA ASP A 47 -4.06 -53.99 -11.30
C ASP A 47 -5.03 -53.10 -12.09
N ARG A 48 -5.12 -53.40 -13.38
CA ARG A 48 -6.11 -52.84 -14.31
C ARG A 48 -7.45 -53.49 -13.98
N GLU A 49 -8.45 -52.69 -13.63
CA GLU A 49 -9.78 -52.66 -14.28
C GLU A 49 -10.80 -51.86 -13.46
N ILE A 50 -11.73 -51.26 -14.18
CA ILE A 50 -12.94 -50.55 -13.72
C ILE A 50 -12.71 -49.11 -13.26
N PHE A 51 -12.81 -48.16 -14.20
CA PHE A 51 -13.73 -47.01 -14.10
C PHE A 51 -13.80 -46.28 -15.46
N ARG A 52 -14.80 -46.65 -16.26
CA ARG A 52 -15.36 -45.83 -17.33
C ARG A 52 -16.71 -45.30 -16.83
N LYS A 53 -17.00 -44.04 -17.13
CA LYS A 53 -18.28 -43.30 -16.97
C LYS A 53 -18.47 -42.55 -15.64
N ARG A 54 -18.21 -41.24 -15.67
CA ARG A 54 -19.24 -40.18 -15.71
C ARG A 54 -18.55 -38.81 -15.67
N ASN A 55 -18.26 -38.27 -16.84
CA ASN A 55 -18.23 -36.83 -17.02
C ASN A 55 -19.69 -36.41 -17.21
N ASP A 56 -20.17 -35.56 -16.32
CA ASP A 56 -21.13 -34.48 -16.59
C ASP A 56 -21.44 -33.81 -15.26
N LEU A 57 -21.08 -32.54 -15.14
CA LEU A 57 -21.94 -31.43 -14.68
C LEU A 57 -21.08 -30.22 -14.32
N ASN A 58 -21.07 -29.27 -15.25
CA ASN A 58 -20.94 -27.85 -14.99
C ASN A 58 -22.11 -27.42 -14.10
N THR A 59 -21.82 -26.70 -13.01
CA THR A 59 -22.40 -25.40 -12.61
C THR A 59 -22.00 -25.09 -11.16
N TRP A 60 -21.24 -24.02 -11.00
CA TRP A 60 -20.92 -23.39 -9.72
C TRP A 60 -21.90 -22.23 -9.49
N ASP A 61 -23.15 -22.56 -9.19
CA ASP A 61 -24.13 -21.61 -8.69
C ASP A 61 -24.98 -22.36 -7.64
N ASP A 62 -25.38 -21.65 -6.58
CA ASP A 62 -26.09 -22.11 -5.37
C ASP A 62 -25.22 -22.60 -4.19
N MET A 63 -24.41 -21.71 -3.60
CA MET A 63 -24.15 -21.75 -2.16
C MET A 63 -25.21 -20.92 -1.42
N ILE A 64 -26.25 -21.60 -0.97
CA ILE A 64 -27.26 -21.10 -0.04
C ILE A 64 -26.63 -20.87 1.34
N PHE A 65 -26.82 -19.68 1.89
CA PHE A 65 -26.51 -19.32 3.27
C PHE A 65 -27.36 -20.16 4.25
N PHE A 66 -26.72 -20.94 5.12
CA PHE A 66 -27.38 -21.50 6.30
C PHE A 66 -27.30 -20.49 7.46
N ASP A 67 -28.47 -19.94 7.80
CA ASP A 67 -28.71 -19.13 8.99
C ASP A 67 -28.72 -20.00 10.26
N ASN A 68 -28.04 -19.54 11.31
CA ASN A 68 -27.85 -20.20 12.60
C ASN A 68 -29.06 -20.12 13.54
N SER A 69 -30.23 -19.72 13.03
CA SER A 69 -31.45 -19.52 13.83
C SER A 69 -32.30 -20.79 14.07
N THR A 70 -32.02 -21.92 13.41
CA THR A 70 -32.84 -23.15 13.50
C THR A 70 -32.34 -24.22 14.48
N LEU A 71 -31.28 -23.95 15.26
CA LEU A 71 -30.80 -24.86 16.32
C LEU A 71 -31.51 -24.67 17.68
N ALA A 72 -32.32 -23.62 17.84
CA ALA A 72 -33.03 -23.33 19.07
C ALA A 72 -34.42 -23.99 19.18
N GLU A 73 -34.97 -24.51 18.08
CA GLU A 73 -36.37 -24.97 18.03
C GLU A 73 -36.53 -26.51 18.09
N LYS A 74 -35.43 -27.27 17.99
CA LYS A 74 -35.43 -28.74 18.15
C LYS A 74 -35.22 -29.25 19.57
N ARG A 75 -35.20 -28.36 20.58
CA ARG A 75 -35.08 -28.73 22.01
C ARG A 75 -36.39 -28.67 22.80
N ARG A 76 -37.55 -28.51 22.15
CA ARG A 76 -38.84 -28.36 22.84
C ARG A 76 -39.91 -29.43 22.55
N LEU A 77 -39.60 -30.51 21.84
CA LEU A 77 -40.57 -31.58 21.60
C LEU A 77 -39.90 -32.96 21.70
N SER A 78 -39.82 -33.50 22.92
CA SER A 78 -39.88 -34.94 23.18
C SER A 78 -40.04 -35.19 24.68
N SER A 79 -41.27 -35.06 25.18
CA SER A 79 -41.69 -35.65 26.44
C SER A 79 -42.73 -36.71 26.12
N GLU A 80 -42.33 -37.98 26.08
CA GLU A 80 -43.14 -39.14 26.48
C GLU A 80 -42.37 -40.45 26.26
N GLY A 81 -42.40 -41.28 27.31
CA GLY A 81 -42.15 -42.73 27.38
C GLY A 81 -41.14 -43.38 26.43
N ASP A 82 -39.98 -43.79 26.95
CA ASP A 82 -39.75 -45.23 27.21
C ASP A 82 -38.40 -45.49 27.88
N ILE A 83 -38.43 -46.34 28.91
CA ILE A 83 -37.28 -46.80 29.67
C ILE A 83 -36.56 -47.85 28.83
N CYS A 84 -35.48 -47.45 28.16
CA CYS A 84 -34.44 -48.36 27.67
C CYS A 84 -33.12 -47.99 28.35
N THR A 85 -32.60 -48.89 29.18
CA THR A 85 -31.28 -48.78 29.80
C THR A 85 -30.18 -48.81 28.73
N PRO A 86 -29.38 -47.74 28.55
CA PRO A 86 -28.25 -47.80 27.63
C PRO A 86 -27.09 -48.50 28.32
N ASN A 87 -26.67 -49.62 27.73
CA ASN A 87 -25.40 -50.29 28.00
C ASN A 87 -24.27 -49.27 28.21
N HIS A 88 -23.42 -49.52 29.21
CA HIS A 88 -22.20 -48.75 29.48
C HIS A 88 -21.26 -48.77 28.27
N VAL A 89 -21.51 -47.90 27.29
CA VAL A 89 -20.50 -47.44 26.35
C VAL A 89 -19.65 -46.48 27.15
N HIS A 90 -18.48 -46.93 27.61
CA HIS A 90 -17.45 -46.03 28.10
C HIS A 90 -17.19 -45.01 26.99
N ALA A 91 -17.72 -43.78 27.17
CA ALA A 91 -17.42 -42.68 26.27
C ALA A 91 -15.91 -42.48 26.32
N LYS A 92 -15.22 -42.98 25.29
CA LYS A 92 -13.79 -42.72 25.11
C LYS A 92 -13.66 -41.20 25.07
N ALA A 93 -12.98 -40.64 26.06
CA ALA A 93 -12.77 -39.21 26.13
C ALA A 93 -12.18 -38.74 24.79
N ILE A 94 -12.92 -37.86 24.10
CA ILE A 94 -12.47 -37.27 22.85
C ILE A 94 -11.16 -36.56 23.16
N ARG A 95 -10.06 -37.03 22.55
CA ARG A 95 -8.74 -36.45 22.77
C ARG A 95 -8.74 -35.07 22.14
N LYS A 96 -8.67 -34.02 22.95
CA LYS A 96 -8.51 -32.64 22.46
C LYS A 96 -7.32 -32.55 21.49
N PRO A 97 -7.39 -31.72 20.43
CA PRO A 97 -6.25 -31.39 19.59
C PRO A 97 -5.04 -30.95 20.42
N LEU A 98 -3.83 -31.25 19.94
CA LEU A 98 -2.59 -30.96 20.69
C LEU A 98 -2.47 -29.48 21.04
N LEU A 99 -2.87 -28.58 20.13
CA LEU A 99 -2.84 -27.12 20.33
C LEU A 99 -3.81 -26.62 21.41
N GLU A 100 -4.85 -27.41 21.74
CA GLU A 100 -5.84 -27.07 22.77
C GLU A 100 -5.48 -27.61 24.16
N LEU A 101 -4.39 -28.38 24.28
CA LEU A 101 -3.89 -28.87 25.56
C LEU A 101 -3.09 -27.79 26.27
N THR A 102 -3.10 -27.82 27.62
CA THR A 102 -2.16 -27.03 28.41
C THR A 102 -0.71 -27.41 28.09
N ILE A 103 0.26 -26.53 28.36
CA ILE A 103 1.70 -26.83 28.16
C ILE A 103 2.11 -28.15 28.81
N LYS A 104 1.59 -28.43 30.02
CA LYS A 104 1.82 -29.71 30.71
C LYS A 104 1.22 -30.89 29.94
N GLY A 105 -0.01 -30.75 29.42
CA GLY A 105 -0.67 -31.77 28.62
C GLY A 105 0.01 -32.02 27.27
N GLN A 106 0.46 -30.96 26.59
CA GLN A 106 1.27 -31.06 25.37
C GLN A 106 2.57 -31.81 25.64
N ARG A 107 3.28 -31.46 26.72
CA ARG A 107 4.53 -32.10 27.11
C ARG A 107 4.37 -33.59 27.39
N VAL A 108 3.31 -33.99 28.11
CA VAL A 108 3.01 -35.41 28.37
C VAL A 108 2.70 -36.15 27.07
N ARG A 109 1.92 -35.54 26.16
CA ARG A 109 1.53 -36.18 24.89
C ARG A 109 2.69 -36.28 23.89
N LEU A 110 3.63 -35.35 23.93
CA LEU A 110 4.82 -35.33 23.08
C LEU A 110 6.01 -36.10 23.67
N GLU A 111 5.92 -36.59 24.90
CA GLU A 111 7.04 -37.24 25.60
C GLU A 111 7.59 -38.47 24.84
N PRO A 112 6.77 -39.36 24.25
CA PRO A 112 7.28 -40.48 23.46
C PRO A 112 8.05 -40.03 22.20
N LEU A 113 7.57 -38.98 21.53
CA LEU A 113 8.23 -38.41 20.36
C LEU A 113 9.55 -37.73 20.74
N LEU A 114 9.58 -37.00 21.86
CA LEU A 114 10.80 -36.39 22.38
C LEU A 114 11.83 -37.45 22.79
N ALA A 115 11.39 -38.59 23.34
CA ALA A 115 12.26 -39.72 23.64
C ALA A 115 12.87 -40.33 22.37
N LEU A 116 12.05 -40.50 21.31
CA LEU A 116 12.52 -40.97 20.00
C LEU A 116 13.54 -39.99 19.39
N ILE A 117 13.24 -38.69 19.37
CA ILE A 117 14.15 -37.66 18.86
C ILE A 117 15.49 -37.68 19.60
N LYS A 118 15.48 -37.83 20.92
CA LYS A 118 16.71 -37.94 21.72
C LYS A 118 17.51 -39.20 21.39
N SER A 119 16.83 -40.33 21.20
CA SER A 119 17.49 -41.58 20.80
C SER A 119 18.13 -41.47 19.43
N LEU A 120 17.44 -40.86 18.45
CA LEU A 120 17.96 -40.65 17.10
C LEU A 120 19.12 -39.65 17.09
N ALA A 121 19.00 -38.59 17.87
CA ALA A 121 20.05 -37.61 18.06
C ALA A 121 21.33 -38.27 18.60
N ALA A 122 21.19 -39.13 19.62
CA ALA A 122 22.31 -39.88 20.19
C ALA A 122 22.95 -40.86 19.19
N SER A 123 22.17 -41.58 18.38
CA SER A 123 22.71 -42.52 17.39
C SER A 123 23.44 -41.83 16.24
N GLU A 124 23.04 -40.61 15.89
CA GLU A 124 23.63 -39.84 14.79
C GLU A 124 24.72 -38.86 15.28
N ASN A 125 25.03 -38.85 16.58
CA ASN A 125 25.96 -37.89 17.21
C ASN A 125 25.61 -36.42 16.92
N VAL A 126 24.31 -36.10 16.97
CA VAL A 126 23.75 -34.74 16.78
C VAL A 126 22.99 -34.36 18.05
N ASP A 127 22.88 -33.07 18.39
CA ASP A 127 22.07 -32.67 19.53
C ASP A 127 20.56 -32.82 19.25
N SER A 128 19.77 -33.10 20.28
CA SER A 128 18.34 -33.39 20.13
C SER A 128 17.52 -32.22 19.58
N LYS A 129 17.99 -30.97 19.69
CA LYS A 129 17.29 -29.79 19.15
C LYS A 129 17.51 -29.70 17.65
N THR A 130 18.74 -29.94 17.20
CA THR A 130 19.06 -30.02 15.78
C THR A 130 18.30 -31.17 15.10
N MET A 131 18.26 -32.35 15.72
CA MET A 131 17.46 -33.47 15.21
C MET A 131 15.96 -33.14 15.11
N ALA A 132 15.40 -32.45 16.11
CA ALA A 132 13.99 -32.00 16.08
C ALA A 132 13.73 -30.98 14.96
N ALA A 133 14.65 -30.03 14.77
CA ALA A 133 14.51 -29.00 13.74
C ALA A 133 14.65 -29.58 12.31
N MET A 134 15.52 -30.58 12.11
CA MET A 134 15.61 -31.32 10.85
C MET A 134 14.33 -32.10 10.55
N ALA A 135 13.73 -32.75 11.55
CA ALA A 135 12.45 -33.44 11.40
C ALA A 135 11.31 -32.47 11.03
N LEU A 136 11.23 -31.32 11.70
CA LEU A 136 10.25 -30.27 11.40
C LEU A 136 10.43 -29.67 10.01
N GLN A 137 11.68 -29.44 9.60
CA GLN A 137 12.00 -28.95 8.26
C GLN A 137 11.54 -29.95 7.18
N PHE A 138 11.79 -31.25 7.40
CA PHE A 138 11.38 -32.29 6.46
C PHE A 138 9.86 -32.34 6.28
N VAL A 139 9.11 -32.27 7.38
CA VAL A 139 7.64 -32.28 7.37
C VAL A 139 7.09 -31.01 6.69
N SER A 140 7.60 -29.82 7.06
CA SER A 140 7.14 -28.55 6.49
C SER A 140 7.47 -28.39 5.01
N SER A 141 8.63 -28.88 4.56
CA SER A 141 8.99 -28.89 3.14
C SER A 141 8.09 -29.85 2.34
N SER A 142 7.70 -30.98 2.95
CA SER A 142 6.80 -31.96 2.32
C SER A 142 5.35 -31.47 2.24
N SER A 143 4.94 -30.53 3.11
CA SER A 143 3.62 -29.90 3.09
C SER A 143 3.56 -28.58 2.31
N GLY A 144 4.68 -28.11 1.73
CA GLY A 144 4.77 -26.85 1.00
C GLY A 144 4.80 -25.59 1.88
N ASP A 145 5.05 -25.72 3.19
CA ASP A 145 5.23 -24.58 4.10
C ASP A 145 6.71 -24.18 4.16
N TYR A 146 7.11 -23.41 3.15
CA TYR A 146 8.48 -22.92 2.99
C TYR A 146 8.91 -21.92 4.08
N SER A 147 7.95 -21.28 4.76
CA SER A 147 8.22 -20.30 5.81
C SER A 147 8.74 -20.98 7.08
N THR A 148 8.07 -22.07 7.48
CA THR A 148 8.48 -22.92 8.61
C THR A 148 9.78 -23.66 8.29
N SER A 149 9.93 -24.14 7.06
CA SER A 149 11.17 -24.81 6.60
C SER A 149 12.40 -23.89 6.64
N SER A 150 12.26 -22.64 6.17
CA SER A 150 13.34 -21.64 6.21
C SER A 150 13.72 -21.24 7.64
N PHE A 151 12.74 -21.10 8.53
CA PHE A 151 12.97 -20.83 9.95
C PHE A 151 13.66 -22.00 10.66
N CYS A 152 13.26 -23.25 10.37
CA CYS A 152 13.93 -24.44 10.90
C CYS A 152 15.38 -24.56 10.42
N LEU A 153 15.66 -24.22 9.15
CA LEU A 153 17.02 -24.14 8.62
C LEU A 153 17.89 -23.12 9.35
N GLU A 154 17.32 -21.94 9.65
CA GLU A 154 18.03 -20.92 10.42
C GLU A 154 18.38 -21.41 11.83
N ILE A 155 17.46 -22.11 12.50
CA ILE A 155 17.68 -22.72 13.82
C ILE A 155 18.77 -23.79 13.78
N VAL A 156 18.74 -24.68 12.78
CA VAL A 156 19.75 -25.73 12.58
C VAL A 156 21.12 -25.11 12.30
N SER A 157 21.18 -24.11 11.42
CA SER A 157 22.45 -23.47 11.03
C SER A 157 23.13 -22.69 12.16
N LYS A 158 22.34 -22.14 13.10
CA LYS A 158 22.84 -21.36 14.23
C LYS A 158 23.13 -22.19 15.49
N GLY A 159 22.94 -23.51 15.45
CA GLY A 159 23.35 -24.47 16.50
C GLY A 159 22.73 -24.26 17.89
N THR A 160 21.80 -23.31 18.06
CA THR A 160 21.22 -22.99 19.36
C THR A 160 19.78 -22.50 19.20
N PHE A 161 18.81 -23.40 19.44
CA PHE A 161 17.48 -22.96 19.86
C PHE A 161 17.58 -22.53 21.33
N GLN A 162 17.98 -21.27 21.56
CA GLN A 162 17.67 -20.60 22.81
C GLN A 162 16.18 -20.29 22.78
N GLY A 163 15.41 -20.93 23.66
CA GLY A 163 13.94 -20.93 23.62
C GLY A 163 13.25 -19.60 23.96
N ASN A 164 13.81 -18.46 23.54
CA ASN A 164 13.25 -17.12 23.65
C ASN A 164 13.95 -16.18 22.64
N ILE A 165 13.98 -16.51 21.35
CA ILE A 165 14.41 -15.54 20.34
C ILE A 165 13.33 -14.45 20.29
N LYS A 166 13.62 -13.32 20.93
CA LYS A 166 12.81 -12.13 20.82
C LYS A 166 12.99 -11.55 19.42
N THR A 167 11.93 -11.58 18.62
CA THR A 167 11.96 -10.93 17.31
C THR A 167 11.74 -9.44 17.52
N HIS A 168 12.81 -8.66 17.43
CA HIS A 168 12.74 -7.20 17.57
C HIS A 168 12.38 -6.56 16.23
N ILE A 169 11.25 -5.86 16.18
CA ILE A 169 10.87 -5.05 15.02
C ILE A 169 11.52 -3.67 15.18
N SER A 170 12.19 -3.16 14.14
CA SER A 170 12.84 -1.85 14.19
C SER A 170 11.82 -0.70 14.26
N ILE A 171 12.26 0.48 14.71
CA ILE A 171 11.43 1.69 14.77
C ILE A 171 10.95 2.09 13.37
N ALA A 172 11.84 2.06 12.36
CA ALA A 172 11.50 2.34 10.98
C ALA A 172 10.43 1.37 10.42
N LYS A 173 10.62 0.05 10.60
CA LYS A 173 9.64 -0.97 10.17
C LYS A 173 8.29 -0.79 10.86
N SER A 174 8.30 -0.47 12.15
CA SER A 174 7.06 -0.24 12.91
C SER A 174 6.34 1.04 12.46
N THR A 175 7.09 2.09 12.12
CA THR A 175 6.55 3.33 11.55
C THR A 175 5.91 3.08 10.19
N PHE A 176 6.57 2.31 9.33
CA PHE A 176 6.02 1.89 8.05
C PHE A 176 4.72 1.09 8.21
N LEU A 177 4.72 0.08 9.10
CA LEU A 177 3.53 -0.74 9.39
C LEU A 177 2.36 0.10 9.91
N LEU A 178 2.60 1.07 10.79
CA LEU A 178 1.56 1.99 11.27
C LEU A 178 0.88 2.73 10.12
N GLY A 179 1.67 3.24 9.16
CA GLY A 179 1.17 3.96 8.00
C GLY A 179 0.41 3.06 7.02
N GLN A 180 0.95 1.89 6.72
CA GLN A 180 0.35 0.95 5.76
C GLN A 180 -0.93 0.29 6.28
N LEU A 181 -1.01 0.02 7.58
CA LEU A 181 -2.17 -0.62 8.20
C LEU A 181 -3.18 0.38 8.77
N GLU A 182 -2.92 1.69 8.63
CA GLU A 182 -3.78 2.78 9.12
C GLU A 182 -4.17 2.62 10.61
N ILE A 183 -3.26 2.09 11.41
CA ILE A 183 -3.51 1.83 12.83
C ILE A 183 -3.19 3.05 13.68
N GLY A 184 -4.18 3.52 14.44
CA GLY A 184 -4.01 4.58 15.42
C GLY A 184 -3.12 4.17 16.60
N LYS A 185 -2.64 5.17 17.36
CA LYS A 185 -1.78 4.99 18.55
C LYS A 185 -2.27 3.88 19.48
N GLN A 186 -3.58 3.86 19.78
CA GLN A 186 -4.10 2.92 20.77
C GLN A 186 -4.14 1.48 20.27
N LYS A 187 -4.58 1.28 19.02
CA LYS A 187 -4.51 -0.03 18.36
C LYS A 187 -3.07 -0.56 18.28
N TYR A 188 -2.10 0.32 18.04
CA TYR A 188 -0.69 -0.06 18.07
C TYR A 188 -0.20 -0.50 19.45
N ILE A 189 -0.59 0.21 20.52
CA ILE A 189 -0.25 -0.17 21.90
C ILE A 189 -0.84 -1.53 22.26
N GLU A 190 -2.08 -1.80 21.84
CA GLU A 190 -2.75 -3.09 22.02
C GLU A 190 -2.07 -4.20 21.22
N LEU A 191 -1.81 -3.98 19.93
CA LEU A 191 -1.06 -4.91 19.08
C LEU A 191 0.29 -5.27 19.70
N ARG A 192 1.04 -4.27 20.16
CA ARG A 192 2.32 -4.47 20.85
C ARG A 192 2.18 -5.32 22.11
N ARG A 193 1.10 -5.14 22.90
CA ARG A 193 0.85 -5.94 24.11
C ARG A 193 0.52 -7.38 23.76
N LEU A 194 -0.29 -7.60 22.72
CA LEU A 194 -0.64 -8.92 22.22
C LEU A 194 0.62 -9.64 21.70
N CYS A 195 1.35 -9.03 20.78
CA CYS A 195 2.57 -9.62 20.20
C CYS A 195 3.69 -9.90 21.23
N LYS A 196 3.66 -9.22 22.39
CA LYS A 196 4.62 -9.46 23.47
C LYS A 196 4.47 -10.86 24.08
N SER A 197 3.26 -11.46 24.09
CA SER A 197 3.10 -12.86 24.52
C SER A 197 3.80 -13.84 23.60
N ASP A 198 3.94 -13.47 22.33
CA ASP A 198 4.47 -14.30 21.26
C ASP A 198 5.94 -14.00 20.96
N ASN A 199 6.65 -13.35 21.90
CA ASN A 199 8.05 -12.93 21.77
C ASN A 199 8.35 -11.99 20.57
N VAL A 200 7.34 -11.31 20.02
CA VAL A 200 7.54 -10.26 19.00
C VAL A 200 7.54 -8.89 19.69
N LEU A 201 8.70 -8.25 19.71
CA LEU A 201 8.94 -7.00 20.42
C LEU A 201 8.90 -5.81 19.48
N PHE A 202 7.72 -5.18 19.43
CA PHE A 202 7.56 -3.84 18.85
C PHE A 202 8.15 -2.75 19.77
N PRO A 203 8.71 -1.67 19.19
CA PRO A 203 9.19 -0.53 19.95
C PRO A 203 8.04 0.19 20.65
N LYS A 204 8.35 0.93 21.72
CA LYS A 204 7.35 1.79 22.37
C LYS A 204 6.89 2.88 21.40
N TYR A 205 5.64 3.32 21.52
CA TYR A 205 5.07 4.33 20.61
C TYR A 205 5.83 5.66 20.69
N GLU A 206 6.37 6.01 21.85
CA GLU A 206 7.14 7.24 22.06
C GLU A 206 8.37 7.30 21.15
N LEU A 207 9.07 6.17 20.98
CA LEU A 207 10.24 6.07 20.09
C LEU A 207 9.85 6.23 18.62
N ILE A 208 8.67 5.71 18.24
CA ILE A 208 8.13 5.91 16.89
C ILE A 208 7.73 7.37 16.69
N SER A 209 7.11 7.99 17.69
CA SER A 209 6.72 9.41 17.62
C SER A 209 7.94 10.32 17.47
N GLN A 210 9.03 10.02 18.19
CA GLN A 210 10.32 10.71 18.05
C GLN A 210 10.88 10.50 16.64
N TYR A 211 11.00 9.25 16.20
CA TYR A 211 11.50 8.95 14.85
C TYR A 211 10.66 9.61 13.75
N ARG A 212 9.33 9.66 13.89
CA ARG A 212 8.44 10.38 12.97
C ARG A 212 8.75 11.88 12.95
N ALA A 213 9.01 12.49 14.09
CA ALA A 213 9.41 13.90 14.16
C ALA A 213 10.75 14.13 13.45
N ASP A 214 11.72 13.23 13.64
CA ASP A 214 13.07 13.32 13.05
C ASP A 214 13.07 13.16 11.51
N ILE A 215 12.11 12.42 10.96
CA ILE A 215 11.95 12.27 9.51
C ILE A 215 10.95 13.26 8.90
N THR A 216 10.24 14.02 9.72
CA THR A 216 9.35 15.11 9.25
C THR A 216 10.17 16.37 9.03
N LEU A 217 9.66 17.31 8.25
CA LEU A 217 10.26 18.64 8.15
C LEU A 217 10.30 19.34 9.50
N GLU A 218 11.29 20.20 9.67
CA GLU A 218 11.38 21.07 10.84
C GLU A 218 10.13 21.95 10.94
N LYS A 219 9.68 22.18 12.18
CA LYS A 219 8.42 22.87 12.46
C LYS A 219 8.37 24.29 11.88
N GLU A 220 9.52 24.94 11.71
CA GLU A 220 9.62 26.27 11.13
C GLU A 220 9.18 26.34 9.66
N PHE A 221 9.23 25.21 8.94
CA PHE A 221 8.74 25.13 7.56
C PHE A 221 7.25 24.83 7.46
N ILE A 222 6.60 24.50 8.58
CA ILE A 222 5.16 24.23 8.66
C ILE A 222 4.47 25.52 9.10
N PHE A 223 3.57 26.02 8.25
CA PHE A 223 2.73 27.14 8.59
C PHE A 223 1.29 26.67 8.80
N ILE A 224 0.72 27.07 9.94
CA ILE A 224 -0.72 27.02 10.19
C ILE A 224 -1.17 28.47 10.10
N ARG A 225 -1.99 28.82 9.12
CA ARG A 225 -2.40 30.20 8.92
C ARG A 225 -3.92 30.36 9.01
N ASN A 226 -4.28 31.33 9.82
CA ASN A 226 -5.58 31.97 9.90
C ASN A 226 -5.29 33.44 9.55
N VAL A 227 -5.39 33.79 8.27
CA VAL A 227 -5.33 35.20 7.87
C VAL A 227 -6.78 35.64 7.72
N SER A 228 -7.11 36.85 8.17
CA SER A 228 -8.45 37.44 8.03
C SER A 228 -9.02 37.36 6.62
N ASP A 229 -8.14 37.28 5.61
CA ASP A 229 -8.47 37.36 4.18
C ASP A 229 -8.00 36.12 3.39
N ALA A 230 -7.70 35.01 4.07
CA ALA A 230 -7.29 33.76 3.41
C ALA A 230 -8.02 32.55 4.00
N PRO A 231 -8.33 31.54 3.18
CA PRO A 231 -8.89 30.30 3.69
C PRO A 231 -7.93 29.65 4.69
N MET A 232 -8.48 29.20 5.81
CA MET A 232 -7.69 28.52 6.84
C MET A 232 -7.06 27.25 6.26
N GLY A 233 -5.80 27.01 6.59
CA GLY A 233 -5.11 25.82 6.10
C GLY A 233 -3.82 25.53 6.83
N VAL A 234 -3.27 24.37 6.48
CA VAL A 234 -1.92 23.96 6.85
C VAL A 234 -1.11 23.82 5.58
N GLY A 235 0.11 24.33 5.60
CA GLY A 235 1.01 24.18 4.49
C GLY A 235 2.46 24.10 4.92
N ILE A 236 3.29 23.82 3.94
CA ILE A 236 4.72 23.64 4.08
C ILE A 236 5.41 24.45 2.99
N SER A 237 6.55 25.06 3.31
CA SER A 237 7.42 25.69 2.31
C SER A 237 7.70 24.74 1.14
N TYR A 238 7.31 25.13 -0.08
CA TYR A 238 7.38 24.25 -1.25
C TYR A 238 8.82 23.86 -1.59
N ILE A 239 9.74 24.82 -1.55
CA ILE A 239 11.17 24.57 -1.74
C ILE A 239 11.75 23.64 -0.66
N SER A 240 11.32 23.79 0.60
CA SER A 240 11.82 22.98 1.72
C SER A 240 11.41 21.51 1.59
N ILE A 241 10.17 21.24 1.18
CA ILE A 241 9.69 19.85 0.99
C ILE A 241 10.32 19.18 -0.23
N ILE A 242 10.58 19.93 -1.32
CA ILE A 242 11.34 19.41 -2.46
C ILE A 242 12.78 19.10 -2.02
N LYS A 243 13.45 20.04 -1.34
CA LYS A 243 14.81 19.86 -0.83
C LYS A 243 14.94 18.61 0.03
N GLN A 244 14.05 18.44 1.02
CA GLN A 244 14.07 17.25 1.88
C GLN A 244 13.79 15.98 1.09
N THR A 245 12.84 16.02 0.14
CA THR A 245 12.54 14.87 -0.72
C THR A 245 13.77 14.45 -1.50
N ILE A 246 14.48 15.37 -2.15
CA ILE A 246 15.70 15.08 -2.90
C ILE A 246 16.77 14.48 -1.97
N SER A 247 17.04 15.10 -0.82
CA SER A 247 18.02 14.58 0.14
C SER A 247 17.71 13.15 0.55
N ARG A 248 16.45 12.83 0.87
CA ARG A 248 16.02 11.47 1.25
C ARG A 248 16.16 10.46 0.11
N LEU A 249 15.91 10.89 -1.13
CA LEU A 249 16.10 10.03 -2.30
C LEU A 249 17.59 9.72 -2.51
N LEU A 250 18.46 10.73 -2.39
CA LEU A 250 19.91 10.53 -2.51
C LEU A 250 20.46 9.67 -1.37
N GLU A 251 19.97 9.84 -0.13
CA GLU A 251 20.30 8.98 1.02
C GLU A 251 19.88 7.52 0.83
N SER A 252 18.88 7.26 -0.03
CA SER A 252 18.40 5.90 -0.30
C SER A 252 19.22 5.15 -1.35
N LEU A 253 20.14 5.83 -2.04
CA LEU A 253 20.99 5.22 -3.04
C LEU A 253 22.07 4.33 -2.39
N PRO A 254 22.57 3.30 -3.10
CA PRO A 254 23.73 2.54 -2.66
C PRO A 254 24.93 3.47 -2.35
N THR A 255 25.70 3.15 -1.32
CA THR A 255 26.83 3.96 -0.86
C THR A 255 27.89 4.20 -1.94
N ASP A 256 28.03 3.27 -2.89
CA ASP A 256 29.01 3.32 -3.99
C ASP A 256 28.44 4.02 -5.26
N SER A 257 27.31 4.72 -5.15
CA SER A 257 26.71 5.42 -6.29
C SER A 257 27.50 6.66 -6.66
N GLU A 258 28.09 6.67 -7.86
CA GLU A 258 28.80 7.83 -8.41
C GLU A 258 27.91 8.63 -9.36
N PHE A 259 27.84 9.95 -9.12
CA PHE A 259 27.13 10.93 -9.93
C PHE A 259 27.78 12.31 -9.82
N GLU A 260 27.60 13.13 -10.85
CA GLU A 260 28.18 14.47 -10.95
C GLU A 260 27.12 15.57 -10.82
N PHE A 261 27.46 16.65 -10.11
CA PHE A 261 26.62 17.85 -10.03
C PHE A 261 26.89 18.79 -11.22
N PRO A 262 25.90 19.63 -11.62
CA PRO A 262 24.57 19.76 -11.04
C PRO A 262 23.64 18.60 -11.41
N LEU A 263 22.78 18.21 -10.47
CA LEU A 263 21.72 17.23 -10.75
C LEU A 263 20.50 17.92 -11.36
N THR A 264 19.68 17.17 -12.08
CA THR A 264 18.35 17.60 -12.54
C THR A 264 17.28 16.74 -11.87
N PHE A 265 16.47 17.36 -11.00
CA PHE A 265 15.32 16.74 -10.36
C PHE A 265 14.05 17.05 -11.15
N SER A 266 13.43 16.02 -11.71
CA SER A 266 12.16 16.12 -12.42
C SER A 266 11.01 15.76 -11.48
N ALA A 267 10.00 16.61 -11.42
CA ALA A 267 8.78 16.40 -10.65
C ALA A 267 7.57 16.88 -11.43
N THR A 268 6.39 16.43 -11.02
CA THR A 268 5.14 17.03 -11.45
C THR A 268 4.30 17.36 -10.25
N ASP A 269 3.53 18.44 -10.35
CA ASP A 269 2.63 18.85 -9.31
C ASP A 269 1.24 19.13 -9.86
N GLY A 270 0.33 19.37 -8.93
CA GLY A 270 -0.99 19.86 -9.22
C GLY A 270 -1.80 20.06 -7.97
N LEU A 271 -3.08 20.33 -8.19
CA LEU A 271 -4.00 20.61 -7.12
C LEU A 271 -5.39 20.09 -7.47
N ASP A 272 -6.11 19.68 -6.44
CA ASP A 272 -7.46 19.13 -6.57
C ASP A 272 -8.36 19.63 -5.43
N GLY A 273 -9.64 19.78 -5.76
CA GLY A 273 -10.69 20.17 -4.83
C GLY A 273 -11.50 18.95 -4.38
N SER A 274 -11.59 18.72 -3.08
CA SER A 274 -12.45 17.68 -2.50
C SER A 274 -13.61 18.30 -1.73
N GLY A 275 -14.83 17.84 -2.00
CA GLY A 275 -16.05 18.32 -1.36
C GLY A 275 -16.68 17.32 -0.40
N SER A 276 -17.78 17.71 0.24
CA SER A 276 -18.61 16.85 1.09
C SER A 276 -17.91 16.31 2.35
N HIS A 277 -16.93 17.04 2.88
CA HIS A 277 -16.30 16.70 4.15
C HIS A 277 -17.23 16.99 5.33
N GLN A 278 -17.07 16.22 6.41
CA GLN A 278 -17.78 16.47 7.66
C GLN A 278 -17.31 17.78 8.29
N VAL A 279 -18.25 18.60 8.73
CA VAL A 279 -17.97 19.81 9.51
C VAL A 279 -17.96 19.44 10.98
N TYR A 280 -16.90 19.76 11.68
CA TYR A 280 -16.79 19.52 13.11
C TYR A 280 -17.47 20.63 13.91
N ASN A 281 -18.17 20.27 14.99
CA ASN A 281 -18.89 21.20 15.88
C ASN A 281 -17.95 21.98 16.84
N GLN A 282 -16.77 22.38 16.38
CA GLN A 282 -15.85 23.19 17.19
C GLN A 282 -16.30 24.65 17.20
N ILE A 283 -16.04 25.38 18.30
CA ILE A 283 -16.27 26.82 18.37
C ILE A 283 -15.38 27.48 17.31
N GLN A 284 -16.00 27.99 16.25
CA GLN A 284 -15.27 28.63 15.17
C GLN A 284 -15.05 30.09 15.54
N GLU A 285 -13.79 30.48 15.74
CA GLU A 285 -13.41 31.88 15.91
C GLU A 285 -13.47 32.66 14.58
N SER A 286 -13.48 31.95 13.44
CA SER A 286 -13.60 32.52 12.09
C SER A 286 -14.72 31.82 11.29
N PRO A 287 -15.60 32.58 10.60
CA PRO A 287 -16.73 32.04 9.84
C PRO A 287 -16.33 31.13 8.67
N ASP A 288 -15.10 31.20 8.17
CA ASP A 288 -14.64 30.43 7.01
C ASP A 288 -14.15 29.01 7.35
N ILE A 289 -14.02 28.69 8.65
CA ILE A 289 -13.63 27.35 9.13
C ILE A 289 -14.74 26.29 8.88
N GLY A 290 -15.94 26.72 8.48
CA GLY A 290 -17.09 25.87 8.18
C GLY A 290 -17.13 25.23 6.79
N SER A 291 -16.08 25.39 5.96
CA SER A 291 -16.07 24.81 4.61
C SER A 291 -16.17 23.27 4.65
N LYS A 292 -17.12 22.72 3.88
CA LYS A 292 -17.18 21.27 3.55
C LYS A 292 -16.22 20.87 2.45
N ASN A 293 -15.41 21.80 1.98
CA ASN A 293 -14.49 21.61 0.85
C ASN A 293 -13.06 21.87 1.29
N PHE A 294 -12.15 21.11 0.69
CA PHE A 294 -10.72 21.28 0.83
C PHE A 294 -10.06 21.41 -0.54
N ILE A 295 -8.98 22.17 -0.60
CA ILE A 295 -8.06 22.20 -1.74
C ILE A 295 -6.74 21.60 -1.26
N LEU A 296 -6.26 20.59 -1.98
CA LEU A 296 -4.95 19.99 -1.75
C LEU A 296 -4.02 20.34 -2.90
N PHE A 297 -2.89 21.00 -2.59
CA PHE A 297 -1.76 21.09 -3.51
C PHE A 297 -0.73 20.02 -3.13
N ALA A 298 -0.26 19.27 -4.11
CA ALA A 298 0.73 18.23 -3.92
C ALA A 298 1.64 18.09 -5.13
N PHE A 299 2.82 17.52 -4.91
CA PHE A 299 3.73 17.14 -5.98
C PHE A 299 4.14 15.68 -5.87
N LYS A 300 4.71 15.16 -6.95
CA LYS A 300 5.39 13.87 -6.97
C LYS A 300 6.69 14.00 -7.75
N HIS A 301 7.64 13.21 -7.34
CA HIS A 301 8.96 13.10 -7.93
C HIS A 301 8.92 12.05 -9.05
N LEU A 302 9.63 12.33 -10.15
CA LEU A 302 9.66 11.48 -11.34
C LEU A 302 11.03 10.83 -11.50
N ALA A 303 12.08 11.64 -11.59
CA ALA A 303 13.44 11.15 -11.83
C ALA A 303 14.50 12.15 -11.37
N ILE A 304 15.72 11.64 -11.14
CA ILE A 304 16.94 12.42 -10.92
C ILE A 304 17.96 12.02 -11.98
N HIS A 305 18.50 13.01 -12.69
CA HIS A 305 19.60 12.85 -13.64
C HIS A 305 20.82 13.63 -13.16
N ASP A 306 22.02 13.20 -13.53
CA ASP A 306 23.25 13.96 -13.31
C ASP A 306 23.55 14.97 -14.43
N SER A 307 24.71 15.63 -14.35
CA SER A 307 25.19 16.58 -15.35
C SER A 307 25.40 15.97 -16.74
N ALA A 308 25.67 14.67 -16.82
CA ALA A 308 25.82 13.90 -18.06
C ALA A 308 24.49 13.31 -18.56
N ASN A 309 23.36 13.69 -17.93
CA ASN A 309 22.02 13.16 -18.19
C ASN A 309 21.91 11.63 -17.95
N LYS A 310 22.76 11.07 -17.09
CA LYS A 310 22.64 9.69 -16.61
C LYS A 310 21.54 9.63 -15.55
N LEU A 311 20.66 8.63 -15.66
CA LEU A 311 19.62 8.38 -14.68
C LEU A 311 20.23 7.88 -13.37
N ILE A 312 19.98 8.61 -12.28
CA ILE A 312 20.45 8.29 -10.92
C ILE A 312 19.35 7.64 -10.11
N TRP A 313 18.11 8.12 -10.27
CA TRP A 313 16.94 7.62 -9.55
C TRP A 313 15.68 7.80 -10.39
N GLU A 314 14.77 6.83 -10.36
CA GLU A 314 13.47 6.90 -11.04
C GLU A 314 12.34 6.39 -10.14
N ASN A 315 11.18 7.02 -10.26
CA ASN A 315 9.96 6.56 -9.61
C ASN A 315 9.31 5.43 -10.40
N GLU A 316 9.41 4.19 -9.92
CA GLU A 316 8.79 3.03 -10.56
C GLU A 316 7.25 3.09 -10.60
N ARG A 317 6.63 3.89 -9.72
CA ARG A 317 5.16 3.97 -9.57
C ARG A 317 4.70 5.42 -9.44
N PRO A 318 4.87 6.24 -10.48
CA PRO A 318 4.61 7.68 -10.41
C PRO A 318 3.13 8.00 -10.20
N ASN A 319 2.21 7.08 -10.45
CA ASN A 319 0.77 7.31 -10.22
C ASN A 319 0.27 6.70 -8.89
N SER A 320 1.16 6.22 -8.03
CA SER A 320 0.80 5.71 -6.70
C SER A 320 0.58 6.84 -5.70
N GLN A 321 -0.47 6.74 -4.90
CA GLN A 321 -0.75 7.66 -3.79
C GLN A 321 0.41 7.77 -2.78
N PHE A 322 1.22 6.72 -2.64
CA PHE A 322 2.37 6.70 -1.71
C PHE A 322 3.53 7.61 -2.16
N GLN A 323 3.53 8.02 -3.43
CA GLN A 323 4.57 8.88 -4.02
C GLN A 323 4.17 10.36 -4.06
N ILE A 324 2.91 10.68 -3.72
CA ILE A 324 2.41 12.04 -3.64
C ILE A 324 2.88 12.66 -2.32
N ARG A 325 3.38 13.89 -2.39
CA ARG A 325 3.86 14.69 -1.27
C ARG A 325 2.93 15.90 -1.11
N PRO A 326 2.10 15.95 -0.05
CA PRO A 326 1.24 17.09 0.20
C PRO A 326 2.08 18.31 0.58
N VAL A 327 1.77 19.46 -0.02
CA VAL A 327 2.43 20.74 0.31
C VAL A 327 1.48 21.60 1.11
N THR A 328 0.24 21.75 0.64
CA THR A 328 -0.75 22.65 1.26
C THR A 328 -2.13 22.02 1.24
N LEU A 329 -2.84 22.10 2.35
CA LEU A 329 -4.24 21.73 2.51
C LEU A 329 -5.02 22.94 3.02
N LEU A 330 -5.91 23.48 2.20
CA LEU A 330 -6.76 24.63 2.53
C LEU A 330 -8.20 24.18 2.71
N ALA A 331 -8.87 24.63 3.77
CA ALA A 331 -10.30 24.44 3.99
C ALA A 331 -11.10 25.47 3.16
N ALA A 332 -11.11 25.29 1.84
CA ALA A 332 -11.72 26.23 0.91
C ALA A 332 -12.46 25.51 -0.22
N LYS A 333 -13.42 26.21 -0.83
CA LYS A 333 -14.00 25.76 -2.10
C LYS A 333 -13.03 26.06 -3.24
N GLU A 334 -12.90 25.11 -4.15
CA GLU A 334 -12.17 25.27 -5.40
C GLU A 334 -12.86 26.31 -6.30
N ASN A 335 -12.31 27.53 -6.33
CA ASN A 335 -12.72 28.66 -7.17
C ASN A 335 -11.49 29.48 -7.56
N SER A 336 -11.63 30.37 -8.55
CA SER A 336 -10.49 31.16 -9.07
C SER A 336 -9.79 32.02 -8.01
N GLU A 337 -10.53 32.56 -7.04
CA GLU A 337 -9.98 33.40 -5.96
C GLU A 337 -9.08 32.60 -5.02
N ASN A 338 -9.58 31.49 -4.48
CA ASN A 338 -8.84 30.62 -3.57
C ASN A 338 -7.64 29.96 -4.27
N VAL A 339 -7.81 29.55 -5.53
CA VAL A 339 -6.72 28.98 -6.34
C VAL A 339 -5.65 30.05 -6.63
N ARG A 340 -6.04 31.27 -6.99
CA ARG A 340 -5.10 32.38 -7.19
C ARG A 340 -4.34 32.68 -5.91
N HIS A 341 -5.04 32.84 -4.79
CA HIS A 341 -4.41 33.05 -3.49
C HIS A 341 -3.40 31.94 -3.16
N LEU A 342 -3.79 30.68 -3.37
CA LEU A 342 -2.90 29.52 -3.16
C LEU A 342 -1.63 29.62 -4.02
N MET A 343 -1.80 29.85 -5.32
CA MET A 343 -0.69 29.86 -6.28
C MET A 343 0.24 31.04 -6.05
N ASP A 344 -0.29 32.26 -5.96
CA ASP A 344 0.50 33.49 -5.86
C ASP A 344 1.21 33.60 -4.51
N THR A 345 0.57 33.14 -3.43
CA THR A 345 1.12 33.30 -2.08
C THR A 345 2.10 32.18 -1.73
N TYR A 346 1.81 30.93 -2.14
CA TYR A 346 2.51 29.77 -1.58
C TYR A 346 3.27 28.93 -2.60
N ILE A 347 3.06 29.11 -3.90
CA ILE A 347 3.61 28.21 -4.92
C ILE A 347 4.51 28.97 -5.90
N ASN A 348 3.97 29.94 -6.64
CA ASN A 348 4.65 30.67 -7.72
C ASN A 348 5.96 31.34 -7.27
N PRO A 349 6.04 32.01 -6.10
CA PRO A 349 7.29 32.64 -5.66
C PRO A 349 8.44 31.65 -5.52
N TYR A 350 8.16 30.44 -5.02
CA TYR A 350 9.18 29.40 -4.87
C TYR A 350 9.53 28.73 -6.19
N VAL A 351 8.56 28.60 -7.10
CA VAL A 351 8.78 27.95 -8.40
C VAL A 351 9.74 28.76 -9.25
N ALA A 352 9.52 30.07 -9.34
CA ALA A 352 10.41 30.98 -10.08
C ALA A 352 11.85 30.89 -9.54
N ASP A 353 12.02 30.95 -8.22
CA ASP A 353 13.34 30.82 -7.57
C ASP A 353 13.99 29.46 -7.84
N MET A 354 13.23 28.35 -7.71
CA MET A 354 13.74 27.00 -7.95
C MET A 354 14.14 26.74 -9.41
N GLU A 355 13.43 27.31 -10.37
CA GLU A 355 13.72 27.15 -11.80
C GLU A 355 14.91 28.02 -12.22
N GLU A 356 15.01 29.24 -11.69
CA GLU A 356 16.11 30.17 -11.99
C GLU A 356 17.43 29.75 -11.28
N ASN A 357 17.36 29.52 -9.97
CA ASN A 357 18.53 29.36 -9.12
C ASN A 357 18.85 27.90 -8.78
N GLY A 358 17.90 26.98 -8.96
CA GLY A 358 18.00 25.61 -8.45
C GLY A 358 17.93 25.55 -6.91
N ILE A 359 18.12 24.36 -6.36
CA ILE A 359 18.12 24.12 -4.92
C ILE A 359 19.53 23.72 -4.48
N PRO A 360 20.20 24.50 -3.59
CA PRO A 360 21.47 24.10 -3.02
C PRO A 360 21.30 23.00 -1.98
N LEU A 361 21.99 21.88 -2.19
CA LEU A 361 22.21 20.82 -1.22
C LEU A 361 23.64 20.91 -0.67
N SER A 362 23.94 20.16 0.40
CA SER A 362 25.30 20.12 0.95
C SER A 362 26.32 19.52 -0.03
N GLN A 363 25.87 18.67 -0.95
CA GLN A 363 26.70 18.01 -1.95
C GLN A 363 26.85 18.81 -3.25
N GLY A 364 25.95 19.76 -3.55
CA GLY A 364 25.96 20.53 -4.79
C GLY A 364 24.59 21.09 -5.18
N LEU A 365 24.52 21.62 -6.41
CA LEU A 365 23.32 22.29 -6.94
C LEU A 365 22.37 21.31 -7.63
N VAL A 366 21.07 21.39 -7.34
CA VAL A 366 20.04 20.62 -8.05
C VAL A 366 19.13 21.55 -8.85
N ARG A 367 19.13 21.41 -10.17
CA ARG A 367 18.19 22.08 -11.08
C ARG A 367 16.83 21.40 -11.01
N ILE A 368 15.77 22.19 -10.97
CA ILE A 368 14.41 21.68 -10.84
C ILE A 368 13.72 21.76 -12.20
N LYS A 369 13.08 20.66 -12.62
CA LYS A 369 12.20 20.60 -13.79
C LYS A 369 10.80 20.21 -13.32
N LEU A 370 9.92 21.20 -13.19
CA LEU A 370 8.53 20.98 -12.77
C LEU A 370 7.61 20.85 -13.98
N LEU A 371 6.77 19.81 -13.97
CA LEU A 371 5.71 19.60 -14.93
C LEU A 371 4.36 19.86 -14.27
N ARG A 372 3.48 20.61 -14.93
CA ARG A 372 2.16 21.01 -14.43
C ARG A 372 1.06 20.10 -15.01
N THR A 373 1.07 18.83 -14.59
CA THR A 373 0.23 17.79 -15.24
C THR A 373 -0.77 17.12 -14.32
N MET A 374 -0.73 17.36 -13.00
CA MET A 374 -1.69 16.78 -12.06
C MET A 374 -2.93 17.69 -11.86
N PHE A 375 -3.33 18.41 -12.91
CA PHE A 375 -4.56 19.19 -12.93
C PHE A 375 -5.62 18.44 -13.72
N ASP A 376 -6.85 18.46 -13.23
CA ASP A 376 -7.99 18.04 -14.04
C ASP A 376 -8.41 19.17 -15.00
N GLY A 377 -9.37 18.88 -15.89
CA GLY A 377 -9.82 19.87 -16.86
C GLY A 377 -10.43 21.11 -16.19
N LYS A 378 -11.13 20.96 -15.06
CA LYS A 378 -11.74 22.11 -14.38
C LYS A 378 -10.65 23.02 -13.81
N MET A 379 -9.68 22.47 -13.12
CA MET A 379 -8.57 23.19 -12.52
C MET A 379 -7.68 23.83 -13.57
N ALA A 380 -7.37 23.11 -14.65
CA ALA A 380 -6.64 23.67 -15.77
C ALA A 380 -7.39 24.86 -16.40
N GLY A 381 -8.73 24.82 -16.44
CA GLY A 381 -9.57 25.92 -16.91
C GLY A 381 -9.55 27.13 -15.98
N ILE A 382 -9.46 26.90 -14.67
CA ILE A 382 -9.25 27.96 -13.67
C ILE A 382 -7.84 28.57 -13.84
N LEU A 383 -6.80 27.74 -13.87
CA LEU A 383 -5.42 28.24 -13.95
C LEU A 383 -5.12 28.99 -15.25
N SER A 384 -5.63 28.49 -16.37
CA SER A 384 -5.43 29.11 -17.69
C SER A 384 -6.40 30.25 -18.01
N GLY A 385 -7.42 30.47 -17.19
CA GLY A 385 -8.53 31.34 -17.54
C GLY A 385 -9.47 30.77 -18.61
N ALA A 386 -9.16 29.62 -19.22
CA ALA A 386 -9.89 29.06 -20.37
C ALA A 386 -11.05 28.12 -19.96
N GLY A 387 -11.74 28.41 -18.85
CA GLY A 387 -12.81 27.53 -18.33
C GLY A 387 -14.04 27.38 -19.23
N GLY A 388 -14.23 28.28 -20.21
CA GLY A 388 -15.29 28.20 -21.22
C GLY A 388 -14.82 27.59 -22.55
N ALA A 389 -13.54 27.23 -22.66
CA ALA A 389 -12.98 26.66 -23.87
C ALA A 389 -13.32 25.18 -23.96
N HIS A 390 -13.58 24.70 -25.18
CA HIS A 390 -13.82 23.28 -25.39
C HIS A 390 -12.53 22.46 -25.29
N CYS A 391 -11.43 23.00 -25.82
CA CYS A 391 -10.10 22.45 -25.67
C CYS A 391 -9.19 23.49 -24.99
N GLN A 392 -8.40 23.03 -24.02
CA GLN A 392 -7.44 23.87 -23.30
C GLN A 392 -6.08 23.93 -23.96
N LEU A 393 -5.82 23.02 -24.90
CA LEU A 393 -4.54 22.90 -25.61
C LEU A 393 -4.60 23.54 -27.01
N CYS A 394 -5.79 23.72 -27.58
CA CYS A 394 -5.96 24.26 -28.92
C CYS A 394 -7.14 25.23 -29.05
N THR A 395 -7.11 26.07 -30.08
CA THR A 395 -8.19 27.05 -30.37
C THR A 395 -9.39 26.45 -31.12
N ALA A 396 -9.42 25.14 -31.34
CA ALA A 396 -10.52 24.49 -32.07
C ALA A 396 -11.87 24.69 -31.36
N THR A 397 -12.88 24.98 -32.17
CA THR A 397 -14.28 25.12 -31.74
C THR A 397 -14.95 23.75 -31.60
N PHE A 398 -16.09 23.71 -30.90
CA PHE A 398 -16.91 22.50 -30.80
C PHE A 398 -17.32 21.93 -32.17
N LYS A 399 -17.59 22.79 -33.16
CA LYS A 399 -17.92 22.35 -34.52
C LYS A 399 -16.74 21.65 -35.20
N GLN A 400 -15.54 22.20 -35.04
CA GLN A 400 -14.31 21.63 -35.62
C GLN A 400 -13.94 20.29 -35.00
N LEU A 401 -14.35 19.99 -33.76
CA LEU A 401 -14.12 18.67 -33.17
C LEU A 401 -14.92 17.54 -33.81
N HIS A 402 -15.90 17.86 -34.66
CA HIS A 402 -16.70 16.88 -35.40
C HIS A 402 -16.29 16.79 -36.87
N ASP A 403 -15.27 17.55 -37.28
CA ASP A 403 -14.75 17.52 -38.64
C ASP A 403 -13.77 16.34 -38.79
N VAL A 404 -14.15 15.37 -39.62
CA VAL A 404 -13.41 14.13 -39.84
C VAL A 404 -12.02 14.41 -40.41
N GLU A 405 -11.87 15.43 -41.26
CA GLU A 405 -10.57 15.77 -41.85
C GLU A 405 -9.66 16.38 -40.78
N LEU A 406 -10.17 17.29 -39.95
CA LEU A 406 -9.40 17.85 -38.83
C LEU A 406 -9.05 16.80 -37.78
N ILE A 407 -9.94 15.86 -37.45
CA ILE A 407 -9.63 14.75 -36.54
C ILE A 407 -8.49 13.89 -37.12
N ARG A 408 -8.56 13.59 -38.42
CA ARG A 408 -7.54 12.78 -39.11
C ARG A 408 -6.18 13.49 -39.13
N ASP A 409 -6.18 14.79 -39.38
CA ASP A 409 -4.98 15.60 -39.48
C ASP A 409 -4.41 15.97 -38.10
N GLY A 410 -5.23 15.86 -37.05
CA GLY A 410 -4.90 16.13 -35.67
C GLY A 410 -5.13 17.60 -35.28
N PHE A 411 -5.32 17.84 -33.98
CA PHE A 411 -5.49 19.20 -33.46
C PHE A 411 -4.13 19.80 -33.07
N PRO A 412 -3.81 21.03 -33.50
CA PRO A 412 -2.56 21.68 -33.14
C PRO A 412 -2.57 22.09 -31.66
N ILE A 413 -1.50 21.80 -30.92
CA ILE A 413 -1.30 22.36 -29.57
C ILE A 413 -0.77 23.78 -29.75
N ASN A 414 -1.69 24.75 -29.87
CA ASN A 414 -1.38 26.14 -30.21
C ASN A 414 -1.86 27.15 -29.16
N ARG A 415 -2.36 26.71 -28.01
CA ARG A 415 -2.62 27.59 -26.86
C ARG A 415 -1.41 27.62 -25.94
N SER A 416 -1.02 28.83 -25.56
CA SER A 416 -0.08 29.10 -24.46
C SER A 416 -0.69 30.08 -23.47
N ILE A 417 -0.21 30.06 -22.23
CA ILE A 417 -0.59 31.02 -21.19
C ILE A 417 -0.24 32.45 -21.61
N THR A 418 0.89 32.64 -22.31
CA THR A 418 1.26 33.95 -22.88
C THR A 418 0.18 34.45 -23.85
N SER A 419 -0.22 33.62 -24.83
CA SER A 419 -1.27 34.00 -25.78
C SER A 419 -2.62 34.28 -25.11
N ALA A 420 -2.94 33.54 -24.03
CA ALA A 420 -4.16 33.74 -23.27
C ALA A 420 -4.16 35.08 -22.51
N LYS A 421 -3.01 35.47 -21.93
CA LYS A 421 -2.82 36.76 -21.26
C LYS A 421 -2.89 37.92 -22.25
N GLU A 422 -2.23 37.80 -23.39
CA GLU A 422 -2.27 38.80 -24.47
C GLU A 422 -3.71 39.01 -24.98
N LEU A 423 -4.43 37.91 -25.24
CA LEU A 423 -5.83 37.99 -25.64
C LEU A 423 -6.70 38.68 -24.59
N PHE A 424 -6.54 38.33 -23.32
CA PHE A 424 -7.27 38.97 -22.23
C PHE A 424 -6.98 40.49 -22.14
N GLN A 425 -5.72 40.90 -22.29
CA GLN A 425 -5.31 42.30 -22.27
C GLN A 425 -5.76 43.10 -23.50
N SER A 426 -5.91 42.44 -24.65
CA SER A 426 -6.30 43.09 -25.91
C SER A 426 -7.77 43.53 -25.95
N VAL A 427 -8.60 43.02 -25.03
CA VAL A 427 -10.03 43.34 -24.95
C VAL A 427 -10.28 44.13 -23.68
N ASN A 428 -10.93 45.28 -23.78
CA ASN A 428 -11.34 46.04 -22.59
C ASN A 428 -12.26 45.17 -21.71
N GLU A 429 -12.08 45.15 -20.38
CA GLU A 429 -12.83 44.25 -19.47
C GLU A 429 -14.35 44.29 -19.67
N VAL A 430 -14.89 45.48 -19.97
CA VAL A 430 -16.32 45.69 -20.24
C VAL A 430 -16.76 45.06 -21.56
N GLU A 431 -15.92 45.16 -22.60
CA GLU A 431 -16.17 44.54 -23.90
C GLU A 431 -15.92 43.03 -23.87
N PHE A 432 -15.00 42.57 -23.02
CA PHE A 432 -14.68 41.16 -22.90
C PHE A 432 -15.89 40.36 -22.43
N LEU A 433 -16.63 40.87 -21.44
CA LEU A 433 -17.83 40.18 -20.95
C LEU A 433 -19.00 40.20 -21.94
N SER A 434 -19.01 41.11 -22.91
CA SER A 434 -20.05 41.18 -23.95
C SER A 434 -19.78 40.27 -25.15
N LEU A 435 -18.54 39.81 -25.33
CA LEU A 435 -18.17 38.84 -26.36
C LEU A 435 -18.74 37.44 -26.07
N SER A 436 -19.14 36.74 -27.13
CA SER A 436 -19.56 35.35 -27.00
C SER A 436 -18.41 34.46 -26.52
N SER A 437 -18.72 33.30 -25.93
CA SER A 437 -17.67 32.37 -25.48
C SER A 437 -16.74 31.96 -26.62
N ASN A 438 -17.26 31.88 -27.85
CA ASN A 438 -16.46 31.54 -29.03
C ASN A 438 -15.49 32.66 -29.39
N ASP A 439 -15.91 33.92 -29.33
CA ASP A 439 -15.09 35.08 -29.69
C ASP A 439 -13.96 35.31 -28.68
N ARG A 440 -14.14 34.88 -27.43
CA ARG A 440 -13.11 34.88 -26.40
C ARG A 440 -12.21 33.66 -26.42
N LEU A 441 -12.39 32.75 -27.38
CA LEU A 441 -11.76 31.43 -27.38
C LEU A 441 -11.96 30.70 -26.03
N GLY A 442 -13.08 30.94 -25.36
CA GLY A 442 -13.43 30.34 -24.07
C GLY A 442 -12.68 30.89 -22.85
N LEU A 443 -11.97 32.01 -22.97
CA LEU A 443 -11.44 32.71 -21.80
C LEU A 443 -12.57 33.32 -20.96
N THR A 444 -12.54 33.07 -19.65
CA THR A 444 -13.55 33.52 -18.68
C THR A 444 -13.00 34.49 -17.65
N HIS A 445 -11.68 34.49 -17.43
CA HIS A 445 -10.98 35.38 -16.51
C HIS A 445 -9.50 35.47 -16.87
N GLN A 446 -8.79 36.40 -16.24
CA GLN A 446 -7.34 36.52 -16.39
C GLN A 446 -6.64 35.22 -15.97
N PRO A 447 -5.74 34.66 -16.80
CA PRO A 447 -4.95 33.48 -16.44
C PRO A 447 -4.21 33.69 -15.11
N ILE A 448 -4.26 32.69 -14.24
CA ILE A 448 -3.59 32.69 -12.93
C ILE A 448 -2.17 32.18 -13.07
N SER A 449 -1.95 31.18 -13.92
CA SER A 449 -0.62 30.62 -14.11
C SER A 449 0.28 31.53 -14.93
N ASP A 450 1.59 31.43 -14.67
CA ASP A 450 2.64 32.03 -15.48
C ASP A 450 3.29 31.04 -16.45
N ILE A 451 2.94 29.75 -16.35
CA ILE A 451 3.53 28.67 -17.13
C ILE A 451 2.45 27.83 -17.81
N ASP A 452 2.78 27.26 -18.96
CA ASP A 452 1.82 26.48 -19.73
C ASP A 452 1.24 25.30 -18.94
N ILE A 453 -0.09 25.25 -18.88
CA ILE A 453 -0.83 24.18 -18.22
C ILE A 453 -1.16 23.11 -19.25
N ILE A 454 -0.37 22.03 -19.24
CA ILE A 454 -0.61 20.87 -20.10
C ILE A 454 -1.46 19.87 -19.32
N CYS A 455 -2.78 20.04 -19.43
CA CYS A 455 -3.73 19.08 -18.88
C CYS A 455 -3.99 17.96 -19.88
N SER A 456 -3.22 16.87 -19.74
CA SER A 456 -3.60 15.57 -20.30
C SER A 456 -3.80 14.61 -19.13
N SER A 457 -5.05 14.35 -18.76
CA SER A 457 -5.37 13.38 -17.71
C SER A 457 -6.10 12.19 -18.32
N PRO A 458 -5.38 11.19 -18.88
CA PRO A 458 -6.01 10.04 -19.54
C PRO A 458 -7.05 9.36 -18.65
N LEU A 459 -6.77 9.24 -17.35
CA LEU A 459 -7.68 8.63 -16.37
C LEU A 459 -9.00 9.42 -16.23
N HIS A 460 -8.94 10.74 -16.12
CA HIS A 460 -10.16 11.56 -16.09
C HIS A 460 -10.87 11.56 -17.45
N SER A 461 -10.13 11.54 -18.56
CA SER A 461 -10.70 11.46 -19.91
C SER A 461 -11.52 10.19 -20.13
N TYR A 462 -11.12 9.04 -19.55
CA TYR A 462 -11.93 7.81 -19.62
C TYR A 462 -13.33 8.00 -19.02
N LEU A 463 -13.47 8.74 -17.91
CA LEU A 463 -14.78 9.02 -17.32
C LEU A 463 -15.69 9.83 -18.25
N CYS A 464 -15.11 10.66 -19.11
CA CYS A 464 -15.86 11.43 -20.11
C CYS A 464 -16.25 10.59 -21.34
N ILE A 465 -15.47 9.56 -21.69
CA ILE A 465 -15.78 8.68 -22.83
C ILE A 465 -16.98 7.77 -22.53
N PHE A 466 -17.12 7.33 -21.28
CA PHE A 466 -18.19 6.41 -20.87
C PHE A 466 -19.47 7.09 -20.35
N ARG A 467 -19.52 8.41 -20.36
CA ARG A 467 -20.72 9.21 -20.07
C ARG A 467 -21.38 9.61 -21.38
#